data_AF-A0A357T2H0-F1
#
_entry.id   AF-A0A357T2H0-F1
#
_cell.length_a   1.000
_cell.length_b   1.000
_cell.length_c   1.000
_cell.angle_alpha   90.00
_cell.angle_beta   90.00
_cell.angle_gamma   90.00
#
_symmetry.space_group_name_H-M   'P 1'
#
loop_
_entity.id
_entity.type
_entity.pdbx_description
1 polymer ?
#
loop_
_entity_poly.entity_id
_entity_poly.type
_entity_poly.pdbx_seq_one_letter_code
_entity_poly.pdbx_strand_id
1 'polypeptide(L)'
;MSKIVTAHENKSQPLLGNFIKANIRILQTVSILIGMIILLSILSPYFLQVRNLLNVVRQISLIAIIGMGVTMCIITTGIDLSSGSVLALAGVIAASFGQGQHPLIVAILLGLAAGAVAGFINGSISALGGIPPFIATLGMMTAARGLALIYSDGRPITGLSEAFEFIGGGYILGIPVPIYIMVLVAVISHILLKHTKFGKYVYAIGGNQQAAIVSGINVKKYLIMVYTYAGTLAALSGIILAARLSAGQPTAGVSYELDAIASAVIGGTSQAGGIGTIPGTIIGALIMGVLNNGLVLLNVSPYLQMVLKGVVIVVAVLLDKKR
;
A
#
# COMPACT_ATOMS: atom_id res chain seq x y z
N MET A 1 -19.95 50.94 -26.40
CA MET A 1 -21.12 50.03 -26.34
C MET A 1 -20.91 48.93 -27.36
N SER A 2 -21.00 47.63 -27.14
CA SER A 2 -21.34 46.79 -25.98
C SER A 2 -21.07 45.35 -26.45
N LYS A 3 -19.99 44.72 -25.98
CA LYS A 3 -19.86 43.25 -26.00
C LYS A 3 -19.44 42.80 -24.61
N ILE A 4 -20.39 42.97 -23.71
CA ILE A 4 -20.39 42.49 -22.34
C ILE A 4 -21.05 41.10 -22.37
N VAL A 5 -20.34 40.12 -21.81
CA VAL A 5 -20.84 38.86 -21.24
C VAL A 5 -21.41 37.85 -22.25
N THR A 6 -20.60 36.87 -22.62
CA THR A 6 -21.07 35.48 -22.69
C THR A 6 -20.51 34.75 -21.48
N ALA A 7 -21.40 34.52 -20.53
CA ALA A 7 -21.13 33.83 -19.28
C ALA A 7 -20.52 32.45 -19.53
N HIS A 8 -19.56 32.10 -18.68
CA HIS A 8 -19.13 30.74 -18.43
C HIS A 8 -20.36 29.83 -18.28
N GLU A 9 -20.56 28.92 -19.22
CA GLU A 9 -21.42 27.75 -19.01
C GLU A 9 -20.84 26.93 -17.86
N ASN A 10 -21.47 27.12 -16.70
CA ASN A 10 -21.33 26.31 -15.52
C ASN A 10 -21.75 24.88 -15.87
N LYS A 11 -20.81 24.01 -16.26
CA LYS A 11 -21.02 22.56 -16.33
C LYS A 11 -21.17 22.02 -14.90
N SER A 12 -22.31 22.30 -14.28
CA SER A 12 -22.82 21.48 -13.19
C SER A 12 -23.17 20.11 -13.76
N GLN A 13 -22.18 19.22 -13.87
CA GLN A 13 -22.48 17.80 -14.02
C GLN A 13 -23.37 17.41 -12.84
N PRO A 14 -24.54 16.77 -13.06
CA PRO A 14 -25.44 16.45 -11.97
C PRO A 14 -24.71 15.49 -11.04
N LEU A 15 -24.69 15.80 -9.75
CA LEU A 15 -24.04 15.02 -8.69
C LEU A 15 -24.33 13.52 -8.83
N LEU A 16 -25.55 13.18 -9.28
CA LEU A 16 -26.01 11.82 -9.58
C LEU A 16 -25.11 11.06 -10.59
N GLY A 17 -24.63 11.71 -11.64
CA GLY A 17 -23.78 11.09 -12.66
C GLY A 17 -22.40 10.67 -12.13
N ASN A 18 -21.84 11.45 -11.20
CA ASN A 18 -20.56 11.14 -10.56
C ASN A 18 -20.71 10.02 -9.51
N PHE A 19 -21.82 10.00 -8.78
CA PHE A 19 -22.15 8.90 -7.86
C PHE A 19 -22.35 7.56 -8.60
N ILE A 20 -23.09 7.55 -9.72
CA ILE A 20 -23.32 6.33 -10.50
C ILE A 20 -22.00 5.81 -11.10
N LYS A 21 -21.17 6.69 -11.67
CA LYS A 21 -19.85 6.29 -12.22
C LYS A 21 -18.91 5.72 -11.16
N ALA A 22 -18.90 6.28 -9.95
CA ALA A 22 -18.10 5.76 -8.85
C ALA A 22 -18.55 4.35 -8.41
N ASN A 23 -19.86 4.13 -8.32
CA ASN A 23 -20.43 2.83 -7.93
C ASN A 23 -20.23 1.75 -9.00
N ILE A 24 -20.28 2.11 -10.29
CA ILE A 24 -19.99 1.17 -11.39
C ILE A 24 -18.54 0.67 -11.32
N ARG A 25 -17.57 1.53 -10.98
CA ARG A 25 -16.15 1.14 -10.89
C ARG A 25 -15.91 0.10 -9.81
N ILE A 26 -16.47 0.32 -8.62
CA ILE A 26 -16.37 -0.65 -7.52
C ILE A 26 -17.03 -1.96 -7.93
N LEU A 27 -18.19 -1.91 -8.58
CA LEU A 27 -18.90 -3.09 -9.05
C LEU A 27 -18.07 -3.88 -10.08
N GLN A 28 -17.41 -3.21 -11.02
CA GLN A 28 -16.52 -3.86 -12.01
C GLN A 28 -15.35 -4.57 -11.33
N THR A 29 -14.64 -3.92 -10.41
CA THR A 29 -13.50 -4.52 -9.72
C THR A 29 -13.94 -5.69 -8.83
N VAL A 30 -15.09 -5.58 -8.16
CA VAL A 30 -15.68 -6.69 -7.39
C VAL A 30 -16.07 -7.85 -8.29
N SER A 31 -16.65 -7.61 -9.46
CA SER A 31 -17.00 -8.65 -10.43
C SER A 31 -15.76 -9.41 -10.93
N ILE A 32 -14.64 -8.72 -11.15
CA ILE A 32 -13.35 -9.35 -11.50
C ILE A 32 -12.91 -10.29 -10.38
N LEU A 33 -12.95 -9.83 -9.12
CA LEU A 33 -12.58 -10.64 -7.96
C LEU A 33 -13.46 -11.89 -7.83
N ILE A 34 -14.78 -11.73 -7.97
CA ILE A 34 -15.73 -12.85 -7.90
C ILE A 34 -15.45 -13.85 -9.04
N GLY A 35 -15.24 -13.37 -10.27
CA GLY A 35 -14.88 -14.23 -11.40
C GLY A 35 -13.61 -15.02 -11.17
N MET A 36 -12.58 -14.41 -10.59
CA MET A 36 -11.33 -15.10 -10.22
C MET A 36 -11.54 -16.15 -9.13
N ILE A 37 -12.33 -15.84 -8.10
CA ILE A 37 -12.67 -16.80 -7.03
C ILE A 37 -13.38 -18.02 -7.62
N ILE A 38 -14.38 -17.81 -8.49
CA ILE A 38 -15.12 -18.90 -9.13
C ILE A 38 -14.16 -19.75 -9.98
N LEU A 39 -13.36 -19.11 -10.84
CA LEU A 39 -12.41 -19.79 -11.70
C LEU A 39 -11.43 -20.66 -10.89
N LEU A 40 -10.80 -20.10 -9.85
CA LEU A 40 -9.82 -20.83 -9.04
C LEU A 40 -10.44 -21.92 -8.18
N SER A 41 -11.71 -21.76 -7.77
CA SER A 41 -12.47 -22.80 -7.08
C SER A 41 -12.70 -24.02 -7.97
N ILE A 42 -12.87 -23.81 -9.28
CA ILE A 42 -13.01 -24.88 -10.28
C ILE A 42 -11.65 -25.51 -10.58
N LEU A 43 -10.60 -24.69 -10.72
CA LEU A 43 -9.27 -25.16 -11.12
C LEU A 43 -8.50 -25.85 -9.99
N SER A 44 -8.84 -25.61 -8.71
CA SER A 44 -8.16 -26.23 -7.58
C SER A 44 -9.12 -26.56 -6.43
N PRO A 45 -9.20 -27.84 -6.01
CA PRO A 45 -10.04 -28.25 -4.88
C PRO A 45 -9.52 -27.70 -3.53
N TYR A 46 -8.27 -27.21 -3.49
CA TYR A 46 -7.65 -26.65 -2.29
C TYR A 46 -8.00 -25.17 -2.07
N PHE A 47 -8.50 -24.48 -3.10
CA PHE A 47 -8.66 -23.04 -3.08
C PHE A 47 -9.64 -22.56 -1.98
N LEU A 48 -10.81 -23.19 -1.89
CA LEU A 48 -11.85 -22.85 -0.91
C LEU A 48 -11.61 -23.45 0.49
N GLN A 49 -10.53 -24.19 0.71
CA GLN A 49 -10.22 -24.68 2.05
C GLN A 49 -9.99 -23.50 3.00
N VAL A 50 -10.64 -23.53 4.17
CA VAL A 50 -10.57 -22.45 5.18
C VAL A 50 -9.11 -22.09 5.50
N ARG A 51 -8.23 -23.09 5.63
CA ARG A 51 -6.80 -22.88 5.83
C ARG A 51 -6.14 -22.08 4.70
N ASN A 52 -6.46 -22.39 3.44
CA ASN A 52 -5.97 -21.63 2.30
C ASN A 52 -6.51 -20.20 2.34
N LEU A 53 -7.82 -20.01 2.49
CA LEU A 53 -8.44 -18.68 2.55
C LEU A 53 -7.83 -17.80 3.65
N LEU A 54 -7.65 -18.33 4.86
CA LEU A 54 -7.02 -17.60 5.96
C LEU A 54 -5.55 -17.27 5.68
N ASN A 55 -4.80 -18.18 5.04
CA ASN A 55 -3.42 -17.93 4.63
C ASN A 55 -3.34 -16.82 3.57
N VAL A 56 -4.25 -16.84 2.61
CA VAL A 56 -4.33 -15.86 1.52
C VAL A 56 -4.65 -14.48 2.07
N VAL A 57 -5.71 -14.35 2.88
CA VAL A 57 -6.08 -13.05 3.46
C VAL A 57 -4.99 -12.54 4.41
N ARG A 58 -4.32 -13.43 5.16
CA ARG A 58 -3.16 -13.05 5.97
C ARG A 58 -2.02 -12.50 5.10
N GLN A 59 -1.71 -13.10 3.96
CA GLN A 59 -0.66 -12.58 3.06
C GLN A 59 -1.09 -11.26 2.40
N ILE A 60 -2.36 -11.15 2.01
CA ILE A 60 -2.94 -9.93 1.44
C ILE A 60 -2.90 -8.78 2.42
N SER A 61 -3.08 -9.03 3.72
CA SER A 61 -3.08 -8.00 4.77
C SER A 61 -1.84 -7.10 4.71
N LEU A 62 -0.66 -7.69 4.47
CA LEU A 62 0.61 -6.97 4.37
C LEU A 62 0.63 -6.01 3.17
N ILE A 63 0.21 -6.51 2.00
CA ILE A 63 0.16 -5.73 0.76
C ILE A 63 -0.93 -4.66 0.83
N ALA A 64 -2.08 -4.97 1.44
CA ALA A 64 -3.17 -4.01 1.63
C ALA A 64 -2.73 -2.85 2.53
N ILE A 65 -2.02 -3.13 3.63
CA ILE A 65 -1.45 -2.10 4.53
C ILE A 65 -0.50 -1.18 3.76
N ILE A 66 0.46 -1.73 3.02
CA ILE A 66 1.39 -0.93 2.20
C ILE A 66 0.61 -0.15 1.13
N GLY A 67 -0.30 -0.83 0.44
CA GLY A 67 -1.14 -0.30 -0.61
C GLY A 67 -1.92 0.93 -0.17
N MET A 68 -2.43 0.97 1.06
CA MET A 68 -3.14 2.15 1.58
C MET A 68 -2.25 3.40 1.65
N GLY A 69 -0.97 3.23 1.98
CA GLY A 69 0.02 4.31 1.95
C GLY A 69 0.35 4.72 0.52
N VAL A 70 0.62 3.74 -0.34
CA VAL A 70 0.91 3.95 -1.77
C VAL A 70 -0.26 4.65 -2.49
N THR A 71 -1.50 4.33 -2.15
CA THR A 71 -2.70 4.99 -2.68
C THR A 71 -2.68 6.48 -2.39
N MET A 72 -2.27 6.90 -1.19
CA MET A 72 -2.16 8.33 -0.87
C MET A 72 -1.04 8.99 -1.68
N CYS A 73 0.09 8.30 -1.88
CA CYS A 73 1.17 8.79 -2.75
C CYS A 73 0.68 8.99 -4.19
N ILE A 74 -0.01 8.00 -4.76
CA ILE A 74 -0.54 8.05 -6.14
C ILE A 74 -1.61 9.14 -6.27
N ILE A 75 -2.49 9.31 -5.29
CA ILE A 75 -3.47 10.42 -5.30
C ILE A 75 -2.74 11.75 -5.45
N THR A 76 -1.60 11.95 -4.80
CA THR A 76 -0.77 13.16 -4.94
C THR A 76 0.14 13.18 -6.18
N THR A 77 -0.08 12.33 -7.18
CA THR A 77 0.74 12.15 -8.40
C THR A 77 2.17 11.66 -8.14
N GLY A 78 2.39 11.03 -6.99
CA GLY A 78 3.66 10.48 -6.56
C GLY A 78 3.72 8.95 -6.68
N ILE A 79 4.94 8.41 -6.77
CA ILE A 79 5.20 6.97 -6.77
C ILE A 79 6.23 6.66 -5.69
N ASP A 80 5.89 5.76 -4.78
CA ASP A 80 6.80 5.25 -3.75
C ASP A 80 7.27 3.83 -4.07
N LEU A 81 8.51 3.73 -4.54
CA LEU A 81 9.19 2.45 -4.84
C LEU A 81 9.93 1.89 -3.62
N SER A 82 10.01 2.61 -2.51
CA SER A 82 10.86 2.24 -1.37
C SER A 82 10.19 1.26 -0.40
N SER A 83 8.87 1.11 -0.45
CA SER A 83 8.09 0.42 0.58
C SER A 83 8.55 -1.00 0.89
N GLY A 84 8.93 -1.81 -0.10
CA GLY A 84 9.46 -3.16 0.13
C GLY A 84 10.80 -3.20 0.86
N SER A 85 11.69 -2.24 0.61
CA SER A 85 12.98 -2.14 1.31
C SER A 85 12.86 -1.48 2.69
N VAL A 86 11.99 -0.48 2.83
CA VAL A 86 11.67 0.12 4.13
C VAL A 86 11.03 -0.90 5.06
N LEU A 87 10.15 -1.75 4.52
CA LEU A 87 9.58 -2.90 5.21
C LEU A 87 10.67 -3.80 5.79
N ALA A 88 11.69 -4.15 4.99
CA ALA A 88 12.76 -5.03 5.42
C ALA A 88 13.62 -4.40 6.52
N LEU A 89 14.00 -3.13 6.35
CA LEU A 89 14.74 -2.37 7.37
C LEU A 89 13.98 -2.32 8.70
N ALA A 90 12.70 -1.94 8.65
CA ALA A 90 11.85 -1.87 9.84
C ALA A 90 11.66 -3.25 10.50
N GLY A 91 11.50 -4.30 9.70
CA GLY A 91 11.39 -5.68 10.19
C GLY A 91 12.66 -6.17 10.90
N VAL A 92 13.83 -5.87 10.35
CA VAL A 92 15.14 -6.18 10.96
C VAL A 92 15.32 -5.41 12.28
N ILE A 93 15.03 -4.11 12.29
CA ILE A 93 15.13 -3.29 13.50
C ILE A 93 14.17 -3.83 14.55
N ALA A 94 12.89 -4.01 14.23
CA ALA A 94 11.91 -4.53 15.18
C ALA A 94 12.29 -5.92 15.72
N ALA A 95 12.73 -6.84 14.85
CA ALA A 95 13.18 -8.18 15.25
C ALA A 95 14.33 -8.13 16.26
N SER A 96 15.26 -7.19 16.11
CA SER A 96 16.42 -7.04 17.00
C SER A 96 16.04 -6.68 18.43
N PHE A 97 14.94 -5.95 18.62
CA PHE A 97 14.40 -5.64 19.93
C PHE A 97 13.25 -6.58 20.35
N GLY A 98 12.84 -7.48 19.45
CA GLY A 98 11.72 -8.43 19.63
C GLY A 98 12.11 -9.76 20.29
N GLN A 99 13.38 -9.96 20.63
CA GLN A 99 13.93 -11.22 21.19
C GLN A 99 13.57 -11.48 22.67
N GLY A 100 12.76 -10.61 23.29
CA GLY A 100 12.31 -10.77 24.68
C GLY A 100 13.19 -10.08 25.74
N GLN A 101 14.32 -9.48 25.33
CA GLN A 101 15.17 -8.66 26.22
C GLN A 101 14.56 -7.30 26.54
N HIS A 102 13.64 -6.83 25.69
CA HIS A 102 12.97 -5.54 25.82
C HIS A 102 11.44 -5.72 25.79
N PRO A 103 10.67 -4.79 26.39
CA PRO A 103 9.22 -4.79 26.25
C PRO A 103 8.82 -4.73 24.77
N LEU A 104 7.79 -5.50 24.40
CA LEU A 104 7.31 -5.63 23.02
C LEU A 104 7.06 -4.26 22.34
N ILE A 105 6.56 -3.28 23.10
CA ILE A 105 6.29 -1.94 22.60
C ILE A 105 7.54 -1.24 22.06
N VAL A 106 8.74 -1.50 22.62
CA VAL A 106 10.00 -0.91 22.16
C VAL A 106 10.32 -1.40 20.74
N ALA A 107 10.19 -2.69 20.50
CA ALA A 107 10.39 -3.28 19.17
C ALA A 107 9.45 -2.69 18.12
N ILE A 108 8.16 -2.54 18.48
CA ILE A 108 7.14 -1.96 17.61
C ILE A 108 7.48 -0.49 17.30
N LEU A 109 7.76 0.32 18.33
CA LEU A 109 8.03 1.74 18.16
C LEU A 109 9.29 2.00 17.33
N LEU A 110 10.38 1.24 17.54
CA LEU A 110 11.61 1.41 16.77
C LEU A 110 11.43 0.99 15.30
N GLY A 111 10.71 -0.11 15.04
CA GLY A 111 10.35 -0.51 13.68
C GLY A 111 9.52 0.56 12.97
N LEU A 112 8.46 1.05 13.62
CA LEU A 112 7.60 2.11 13.07
C LEU A 112 8.37 3.42 12.85
N ALA A 113 9.26 3.79 13.77
CA ALA A 113 10.10 4.97 13.65
C ALA A 113 11.04 4.89 12.44
N ALA A 114 11.64 3.72 12.17
CA ALA A 114 12.48 3.53 10.99
C ALA A 114 11.71 3.80 9.69
N GLY A 115 10.48 3.30 9.57
CA GLY A 115 9.62 3.56 8.42
C GLY A 115 9.16 5.01 8.33
N ALA A 116 8.76 5.61 9.45
CA ALA A 116 8.37 7.01 9.51
C ALA A 116 9.52 7.93 9.09
N VAL A 117 10.74 7.67 9.55
CA VAL A 117 11.95 8.43 9.17
C VAL A 117 12.25 8.26 7.68
N ALA A 118 12.22 7.04 7.15
CA ALA A 118 12.43 6.81 5.71
C ALA A 118 11.39 7.55 4.85
N GLY A 119 10.11 7.47 5.25
CA GLY A 119 9.02 8.18 4.62
C GLY A 119 9.14 9.71 4.72
N PHE A 120 9.57 10.21 5.88
CA PHE A 120 9.84 11.63 6.09
C PHE A 120 10.96 12.14 5.19
N ILE A 121 12.04 11.37 5.03
CA ILE A 121 13.15 11.69 4.12
C ILE A 121 12.65 11.73 2.67
N ASN A 122 11.94 10.69 2.21
CA ASN A 122 11.34 10.66 0.88
C ASN A 122 10.47 11.90 0.63
N GLY A 123 9.53 12.15 1.53
CA GLY A 123 8.63 13.29 1.43
C GLY A 123 9.36 14.62 1.44
N SER A 124 10.40 14.77 2.26
CA SER A 124 11.18 16.01 2.36
C SER A 124 12.00 16.26 1.09
N ILE A 125 12.66 15.23 0.55
CA ILE A 125 13.41 15.33 -0.70
C ILE A 125 12.47 15.70 -1.86
N SER A 126 11.32 15.03 -1.96
CA SER A 126 10.35 15.31 -3.02
C SER A 126 9.72 16.70 -2.88
N ALA A 127 9.30 17.08 -1.67
CA ALA A 127 8.56 18.32 -1.44
C ALA A 127 9.44 19.57 -1.39
N LEU A 128 10.64 19.48 -0.80
CA LEU A 128 11.54 20.60 -0.60
C LEU A 128 12.61 20.69 -1.68
N GLY A 129 13.14 19.54 -2.12
CA GLY A 129 14.18 19.46 -3.13
C GLY A 129 13.69 19.61 -4.57
N GLY A 130 12.36 19.56 -4.81
CA GLY A 130 11.79 19.65 -6.17
C GLY A 130 12.13 18.45 -7.05
N ILE A 131 12.59 17.35 -6.45
CA ILE A 131 12.96 16.12 -7.15
C ILE A 131 11.69 15.28 -7.37
N PRO A 132 11.48 14.70 -8.57
CA PRO A 132 10.39 13.77 -8.82
C PRO A 132 10.35 12.63 -7.77
N PRO A 133 9.18 12.30 -7.19
CA PRO A 133 9.14 11.38 -6.06
C PRO A 133 9.65 9.97 -6.34
N PHE A 134 9.52 9.49 -7.58
CA PHE A 134 10.05 8.18 -7.97
C PHE A 134 11.58 8.12 -7.82
N ILE A 135 12.31 9.23 -8.02
CA ILE A 135 13.78 9.27 -7.87
C ILE A 135 14.16 9.20 -6.40
N ALA A 136 13.50 10.01 -5.57
CA ALA A 136 13.72 10.01 -4.11
C ALA A 136 13.47 8.63 -3.52
N THR A 137 12.36 8.00 -3.89
CA THR A 137 11.97 6.69 -3.36
C THR A 137 12.78 5.55 -3.96
N LEU A 138 13.26 5.65 -5.20
CA LEU A 138 14.24 4.70 -5.75
C LEU A 138 15.58 4.75 -4.99
N GLY A 139 16.06 5.96 -4.67
CA GLY A 139 17.25 6.15 -3.83
C GLY A 139 17.07 5.54 -2.44
N MET A 140 15.92 5.81 -1.80
CA MET A 140 15.58 5.22 -0.50
C MET A 140 15.40 3.70 -0.57
N MET A 141 14.86 3.16 -1.67
CA MET A 141 14.74 1.71 -1.87
C MET A 141 16.11 1.03 -1.76
N THR A 142 17.12 1.58 -2.44
CA THR A 142 18.50 1.07 -2.39
C THR A 142 19.14 1.30 -1.02
N ALA A 143 18.98 2.51 -0.46
CA ALA A 143 19.56 2.86 0.83
C ALA A 143 18.98 2.02 1.98
N ALA A 144 17.66 1.91 2.09
CA ALA A 144 17.00 1.13 3.13
C ALA A 144 17.35 -0.36 3.03
N ARG A 145 17.47 -0.91 1.81
CA ARG A 145 17.92 -2.29 1.60
C ARG A 145 19.36 -2.50 2.07
N GLY A 146 20.26 -1.59 1.69
CA GLY A 146 21.66 -1.60 2.13
C GLY A 146 21.79 -1.48 3.64
N LEU A 147 21.05 -0.56 4.25
CA LEU A 147 21.02 -0.38 5.71
C LEU A 147 20.50 -1.63 6.43
N ALA A 148 19.46 -2.28 5.90
CA ALA A 148 18.96 -3.53 6.49
C ALA A 148 20.03 -4.64 6.46
N LEU A 149 20.76 -4.77 5.34
CA LEU A 149 21.84 -5.74 5.18
C LEU A 149 23.05 -5.42 6.07
N ILE A 150 23.45 -4.15 6.17
CA ILE A 150 24.57 -3.71 7.02
C ILE A 150 24.22 -3.97 8.48
N TYR A 151 23.03 -3.55 8.91
CA TYR A 151 22.61 -3.69 10.30
C TYR A 151 22.50 -5.16 10.75
N SER A 152 22.13 -6.06 9.83
CA SER A 152 21.93 -7.47 10.15
C SER A 152 23.11 -8.38 9.75
N ASP A 153 24.23 -7.81 9.31
CA ASP A 153 25.37 -8.54 8.71
C ASP A 153 24.93 -9.50 7.58
N GLY A 154 23.90 -9.12 6.82
CA GLY A 154 23.30 -9.91 5.76
C GLY A 154 22.53 -11.15 6.23
N ARG A 155 22.39 -11.36 7.54
CA ARG A 155 21.73 -12.54 8.13
C ARG A 155 20.35 -12.20 8.70
N PRO A 156 19.41 -13.15 8.75
CA PRO A 156 18.15 -12.96 9.45
C PRO A 156 18.35 -12.80 10.95
N ILE A 157 17.63 -11.87 11.57
CA ILE A 157 17.57 -11.74 13.04
C ILE A 157 16.48 -12.69 13.56
N THR A 158 16.86 -13.74 14.29
CA THR A 158 15.98 -14.79 14.80
C THR A 158 15.84 -14.74 16.33
N GLY A 159 15.15 -15.74 16.92
CA GLY A 159 15.01 -15.86 18.38
C GLY A 159 13.97 -14.88 18.95
N LEU A 160 12.88 -14.68 18.23
CA LEU A 160 11.84 -13.73 18.61
C LEU A 160 11.00 -14.29 19.78
N SER A 161 10.57 -13.39 20.67
CA SER A 161 9.68 -13.77 21.76
C SER A 161 8.30 -14.19 21.24
N GLU A 162 7.62 -15.07 21.97
CA GLU A 162 6.26 -15.53 21.64
C GLU A 162 5.29 -14.34 21.47
N ALA A 163 5.42 -13.31 22.32
CA ALA A 163 4.63 -12.09 22.23
C ALA A 163 4.86 -11.32 20.91
N PHE A 164 6.08 -11.28 20.41
CA PHE A 164 6.38 -10.67 19.11
C PHE A 164 5.83 -11.52 17.97
N GLU A 165 6.05 -12.84 18.00
CA GLU A 165 5.55 -13.78 16.99
C GLU A 165 4.02 -13.76 16.90
N PHE A 166 3.32 -13.57 18.02
CA PHE A 166 1.85 -13.48 18.07
C PHE A 166 1.29 -12.39 17.14
N ILE A 167 2.02 -11.30 16.91
CA ILE A 167 1.60 -10.21 16.00
C ILE A 167 1.37 -10.72 14.57
N GLY A 168 2.22 -11.65 14.09
CA GLY A 168 2.21 -12.14 12.71
C GLY A 168 1.69 -13.58 12.55
N GLY A 169 1.96 -14.43 13.53
CA GLY A 169 1.61 -15.84 13.55
C GLY A 169 0.39 -16.17 14.41
N GLY A 170 -0.02 -15.28 15.30
CA GLY A 170 -1.12 -15.50 16.25
C GLY A 170 -2.50 -15.54 15.62
N TYR A 171 -3.44 -16.12 16.36
CA TYR A 171 -4.85 -16.23 16.00
C TYR A 171 -5.71 -15.70 17.16
N ILE A 172 -6.73 -14.92 16.81
CA ILE A 172 -7.79 -14.49 17.73
C ILE A 172 -9.10 -14.96 17.11
N LEU A 173 -9.92 -15.71 17.87
CA LEU A 173 -11.20 -16.28 17.38
C LEU A 173 -11.06 -17.05 16.05
N GLY A 174 -9.93 -17.74 15.84
CA GLY A 174 -9.64 -18.49 14.61
C GLY A 174 -9.22 -17.64 13.40
N ILE A 175 -9.13 -16.31 13.54
CA ILE A 175 -8.70 -15.39 12.50
C ILE A 175 -7.27 -14.91 12.80
N PRO A 176 -6.35 -14.92 11.81
CA PRO A 176 -5.01 -14.40 12.00
C PRO A 176 -4.97 -12.93 12.45
N VAL A 177 -4.13 -12.64 13.45
CA VAL A 177 -3.89 -11.27 13.98
C VAL A 177 -3.61 -10.22 12.89
N PRO A 178 -2.82 -10.51 11.82
CA PRO A 178 -2.58 -9.55 10.74
C PRO A 178 -3.85 -8.99 10.08
N ILE A 179 -4.93 -9.75 10.04
CA ILE A 179 -6.21 -9.33 9.44
C ILE A 179 -6.86 -8.26 10.31
N TYR A 180 -6.84 -8.41 11.63
CA TYR A 180 -7.34 -7.39 12.56
C TYR A 180 -6.54 -6.10 12.46
N ILE A 181 -5.21 -6.19 12.36
CA ILE A 181 -4.35 -5.02 12.18
C ILE A 181 -4.68 -4.32 10.86
N MET A 182 -4.83 -5.06 9.76
CA MET A 182 -5.23 -4.51 8.47
C MET A 182 -6.59 -3.80 8.55
N VAL A 183 -7.60 -4.39 9.19
CA VAL A 183 -8.93 -3.77 9.35
C VAL A 183 -8.84 -2.48 10.16
N LEU A 184 -8.08 -2.47 11.26
CA LEU A 184 -7.86 -1.27 12.06
C LEU A 184 -7.20 -0.16 11.24
N VAL A 185 -6.11 -0.49 10.53
CA VAL A 185 -5.41 0.46 9.65
C VAL A 185 -6.30 0.93 8.51
N ALA A 186 -7.17 0.07 7.96
CA ALA A 186 -8.13 0.42 6.93
C ALA A 186 -9.15 1.45 7.43
N VAL A 187 -9.69 1.26 8.63
CA VAL A 187 -10.61 2.22 9.25
C VAL A 187 -9.90 3.55 9.48
N ILE A 188 -8.70 3.55 10.06
CA ILE A 188 -7.90 4.76 10.31
C ILE A 188 -7.59 5.47 8.99
N SER A 189 -7.08 4.75 8.00
CA SER A 189 -6.74 5.30 6.67
C SER A 189 -7.97 5.86 5.96
N HIS A 190 -9.13 5.20 6.08
CA HIS A 190 -10.37 5.65 5.47
C HIS A 190 -10.87 6.95 6.10
N ILE A 191 -10.87 7.01 7.44
CA ILE A 191 -11.23 8.22 8.17
C ILE A 191 -10.27 9.35 7.82
N LEU A 192 -8.97 9.08 7.85
CA LEU A 192 -7.92 10.04 7.52
C LEU A 192 -8.10 10.61 6.10
N LEU A 193 -8.36 9.75 5.11
CA LEU A 193 -8.48 10.16 3.71
C LEU A 193 -9.83 10.82 3.37
N LYS A 194 -10.94 10.36 3.95
CA LYS A 194 -12.30 10.82 3.57
C LYS A 194 -12.87 11.89 4.50
N HIS A 195 -12.53 11.84 5.78
CA HIS A 195 -13.21 12.60 6.83
C HIS A 195 -12.34 13.66 7.51
N THR A 196 -11.07 13.84 7.11
CA THR A 196 -10.18 14.87 7.69
C THR A 196 -9.75 15.94 6.69
N LYS A 197 -9.20 17.05 7.21
CA LYS A 197 -8.57 18.11 6.40
C LYS A 197 -7.38 17.58 5.60
N PHE A 198 -6.60 16.66 6.18
CA PHE A 198 -5.47 16.03 5.50
C PHE A 198 -5.91 15.38 4.19
N GLY A 199 -6.95 14.54 4.23
CA GLY A 199 -7.48 13.89 3.05
C GLY A 199 -8.00 14.85 1.98
N LYS A 200 -8.74 15.90 2.39
CA LYS A 200 -9.20 16.95 1.45
C LYS A 200 -8.04 17.62 0.71
N TYR A 201 -6.95 17.91 1.42
CA TYR A 201 -5.77 18.51 0.82
C TYR A 201 -4.98 17.54 -0.05
N VAL A 202 -4.90 16.26 0.33
CA VAL A 202 -4.33 15.19 -0.51
C VAL A 202 -5.03 15.11 -1.87
N TYR A 203 -6.37 15.07 -1.88
CA TYR A 203 -7.12 15.09 -3.15
C TYR A 203 -6.97 16.40 -3.92
N ALA A 204 -6.96 17.55 -3.25
CA ALA A 204 -6.79 18.85 -3.91
C ALA A 204 -5.41 18.98 -4.59
N ILE A 205 -4.34 18.55 -3.90
CA ILE A 205 -2.98 18.49 -4.46
C ILE A 205 -2.95 17.60 -5.70
N GLY A 206 -3.58 16.42 -5.59
CA GLY A 206 -3.68 15.46 -6.68
C GLY A 206 -4.45 15.94 -7.90
N GLY A 207 -5.54 16.67 -7.70
CA GLY A 207 -6.36 17.17 -8.79
C GLY A 207 -5.73 18.35 -9.53
N ASN A 208 -5.14 19.30 -8.79
CA ASN A 208 -4.36 20.39 -9.37
C ASN A 208 -3.47 21.05 -8.30
N GLN A 209 -2.18 20.72 -8.33
CA GLN A 209 -1.21 21.23 -7.39
C GLN A 209 -1.09 22.77 -7.40
N GLN A 210 -1.16 23.42 -8.57
CA GLN A 210 -1.06 24.88 -8.67
C GLN A 210 -2.28 25.57 -8.06
N ALA A 211 -3.48 25.04 -8.33
CA ALA A 211 -4.71 25.54 -7.71
C ALA A 211 -4.70 25.36 -6.18
N ALA A 212 -4.14 24.25 -5.69
CA ALA A 212 -3.97 24.02 -4.27
C ALA A 212 -3.06 25.07 -3.61
N ILE A 213 -1.94 25.43 -4.27
CA ILE A 213 -1.02 26.49 -3.80
C ILE A 213 -1.73 27.85 -3.74
N VAL A 214 -2.42 28.23 -4.82
CA VAL A 214 -3.17 29.50 -4.89
C VAL A 214 -4.30 29.55 -3.86
N SER A 215 -4.85 28.40 -3.47
CA SER A 215 -5.86 28.26 -2.42
C SER A 215 -5.27 28.24 -0.99
N GLY A 216 -3.97 28.54 -0.83
CA GLY A 216 -3.31 28.62 0.48
C GLY A 216 -2.93 27.28 1.12
N ILE A 217 -2.98 26.17 0.37
CA ILE A 217 -2.59 24.85 0.88
C ILE A 217 -1.06 24.76 0.88
N ASN A 218 -0.48 24.44 2.04
CA ASN A 218 0.95 24.13 2.12
C ASN A 218 1.23 22.73 1.55
N VAL A 219 1.34 22.65 0.22
CA VAL A 219 1.58 21.40 -0.52
C VAL A 219 2.78 20.64 0.03
N LYS A 220 3.87 21.36 0.35
CA LYS A 220 5.12 20.76 0.83
C LYS A 220 4.90 19.95 2.11
N LYS A 221 4.21 20.55 3.10
CA LYS A 221 3.85 19.89 4.36
C LYS A 221 3.04 18.61 4.12
N TYR A 222 2.03 18.67 3.26
CA TYR A 222 1.14 17.52 3.03
C TYR A 222 1.81 16.40 2.26
N LEU A 223 2.70 16.70 1.31
CA LEU A 223 3.53 15.69 0.66
C LEU A 223 4.43 14.98 1.69
N ILE A 224 5.11 15.73 2.57
CA ILE A 224 5.93 15.14 3.65
C ILE A 224 5.10 14.19 4.51
N MET A 225 3.91 14.63 4.93
CA MET A 225 3.00 13.81 5.74
C MET A 225 2.53 12.54 5.00
N VAL A 226 2.25 12.62 3.70
CA VAL A 226 1.84 11.46 2.87
C VAL A 226 2.94 10.40 2.82
N TYR A 227 4.17 10.77 2.49
CA TYR A 227 5.28 9.80 2.44
C TYR A 227 5.66 9.28 3.83
N THR A 228 5.60 10.11 4.88
CA THR A 228 5.80 9.66 6.26
C THR A 228 4.77 8.60 6.65
N TYR A 229 3.51 8.81 6.29
CA TYR A 229 2.44 7.84 6.53
C TYR A 229 2.67 6.55 5.74
N ALA A 230 3.03 6.64 4.45
CA ALA A 230 3.33 5.49 3.62
C ALA A 230 4.51 4.65 4.18
N GLY A 231 5.59 5.31 4.59
CA GLY A 231 6.73 4.65 5.23
C GLY A 231 6.37 3.99 6.57
N THR A 232 5.50 4.63 7.36
CA THR A 232 4.99 4.04 8.62
C THR A 232 4.19 2.76 8.36
N LEU A 233 3.32 2.76 7.35
CA LEU A 233 2.56 1.56 6.97
C LEU A 233 3.46 0.46 6.40
N ALA A 234 4.49 0.81 5.63
CA ALA A 234 5.50 -0.14 5.18
C ALA A 234 6.24 -0.79 6.36
N ALA A 235 6.61 0.00 7.37
CA ALA A 235 7.21 -0.51 8.59
C ALA A 235 6.27 -1.42 9.40
N LEU A 236 4.99 -1.07 9.51
CA LEU A 236 4.00 -1.91 10.17
C LEU A 236 3.91 -3.28 9.49
N SER A 237 3.84 -3.32 8.16
CA SER A 237 3.88 -4.57 7.41
C SER A 237 5.20 -5.33 7.62
N GLY A 238 6.32 -4.64 7.85
CA GLY A 238 7.62 -5.25 8.17
C GLY A 238 7.67 -5.93 9.51
N ILE A 239 7.10 -5.29 10.53
CA ILE A 239 6.95 -5.88 11.87
C ILE A 239 6.09 -7.15 11.78
N ILE A 240 4.93 -7.06 11.11
CA ILE A 240 4.02 -8.20 10.94
C ILE A 240 4.70 -9.33 10.15
N LEU A 241 5.43 -9.01 9.09
CA LEU A 241 6.11 -10.02 8.29
C LEU A 241 7.24 -10.69 9.09
N ALA A 242 8.04 -9.92 9.83
CA ALA A 242 9.09 -10.46 10.69
C ALA A 242 8.52 -11.39 11.77
N ALA A 243 7.43 -10.97 12.42
CA ALA A 243 6.70 -11.77 13.39
C ALA A 243 6.15 -13.07 12.78
N ARG A 244 5.61 -13.01 11.55
CA ARG A 244 5.08 -14.18 10.84
C ARG A 244 6.17 -15.18 10.44
N LEU A 245 7.35 -14.69 10.09
CA LEU A 245 8.49 -15.51 9.66
C LEU A 245 9.38 -15.96 10.83
N SER A 246 9.05 -15.56 12.07
CA SER A 246 9.93 -15.72 13.24
C SER A 246 11.34 -15.17 13.04
N ALA A 247 11.50 -14.22 12.10
CA ALA A 247 12.79 -13.67 11.72
C ALA A 247 12.66 -12.32 11.01
N GLY A 248 13.52 -11.36 11.39
CA GLY A 248 13.74 -10.13 10.63
C GLY A 248 14.66 -10.41 9.43
N GLN A 249 14.08 -10.60 8.25
CA GLN A 249 14.85 -10.85 7.02
C GLN A 249 15.23 -9.55 6.30
N PRO A 250 16.54 -9.26 6.11
CA PRO A 250 16.99 -8.04 5.41
C PRO A 250 16.66 -8.04 3.92
N THR A 251 16.37 -9.20 3.33
CA THR A 251 15.97 -9.40 1.93
C THR A 251 14.46 -9.57 1.75
N ALA A 252 13.65 -9.39 2.80
CA ALA A 252 12.20 -9.53 2.71
C ALA A 252 11.55 -8.41 1.86
N GLY A 253 10.32 -8.65 1.39
CA GLY A 253 9.52 -7.61 0.74
C GLY A 253 9.97 -7.21 -0.66
N VAL A 254 10.77 -8.03 -1.36
CA VAL A 254 11.13 -7.78 -2.76
C VAL A 254 9.86 -7.69 -3.61
N SER A 255 9.72 -6.62 -4.39
CA SER A 255 8.58 -6.36 -5.26
C SER A 255 7.24 -6.11 -4.54
N TYR A 256 7.24 -5.93 -3.22
CA TYR A 256 6.01 -5.60 -2.48
C TYR A 256 5.50 -4.21 -2.85
N GLU A 257 6.40 -3.29 -3.20
CA GLU A 257 6.07 -1.98 -3.77
C GLU A 257 5.27 -2.11 -5.07
N LEU A 258 5.61 -3.06 -5.93
CA LEU A 258 4.90 -3.28 -7.20
C LEU A 258 3.53 -3.90 -6.96
N ASP A 259 3.42 -4.86 -6.03
CA ASP A 259 2.14 -5.45 -5.64
C ASP A 259 1.21 -4.40 -5.00
N ALA A 260 1.77 -3.47 -4.21
CA ALA A 260 1.02 -2.37 -3.60
C ALA A 260 0.54 -1.34 -4.63
N ILE A 261 1.39 -0.95 -5.60
CA ILE A 261 1.01 -0.10 -6.72
C ILE A 261 -0.09 -0.77 -7.55
N ALA A 262 0.07 -2.06 -7.89
CA ALA A 262 -0.93 -2.84 -8.60
C ALA A 262 -2.27 -2.83 -7.87
N SER A 263 -2.25 -3.05 -6.56
CA SER A 263 -3.44 -3.04 -5.70
C SER A 263 -4.15 -1.69 -5.72
N ALA A 264 -3.41 -0.58 -5.65
CA ALA A 264 -3.98 0.76 -5.72
C ALA A 264 -4.62 1.06 -7.10
N VAL A 265 -3.90 0.74 -8.18
CA VAL A 265 -4.33 1.03 -9.57
C VAL A 265 -5.51 0.15 -9.99
N ILE A 266 -5.43 -1.17 -9.77
CA ILE A 266 -6.55 -2.10 -10.01
C ILE A 266 -7.76 -1.74 -9.14
N GLY A 267 -7.49 -1.27 -7.92
CA GLY A 267 -8.48 -0.71 -7.00
C GLY A 267 -9.12 0.61 -7.44
N GLY A 268 -8.69 1.20 -8.56
CA GLY A 268 -9.27 2.39 -9.17
C GLY A 268 -8.63 3.71 -8.75
N THR A 269 -7.43 3.69 -8.18
CA THR A 269 -6.61 4.88 -7.94
C THR A 269 -5.98 5.32 -9.26
N SER A 270 -6.17 6.58 -9.63
CA SER A 270 -5.67 7.08 -10.92
C SER A 270 -4.25 7.62 -10.78
N GLN A 271 -3.38 7.26 -11.73
CA GLN A 271 -2.02 7.78 -11.81
C GLN A 271 -1.97 9.25 -12.22
N ALA A 272 -3.06 9.78 -12.79
CA ALA A 272 -3.21 11.20 -13.08
C ALA A 272 -3.47 12.05 -11.81
N GLY A 273 -3.70 11.41 -10.66
CA GLY A 273 -3.92 12.07 -9.37
C GLY A 273 -5.39 12.39 -9.06
N GLY A 274 -5.63 12.80 -7.82
CA GLY A 274 -6.93 13.29 -7.35
C GLY A 274 -8.05 12.25 -7.23
N ILE A 275 -7.82 10.99 -7.60
CA ILE A 275 -8.80 9.90 -7.55
C ILE A 275 -8.17 8.67 -6.90
N GLY A 276 -8.83 8.12 -5.88
CA GLY A 276 -8.42 6.89 -5.21
C GLY A 276 -9.23 6.64 -3.94
N THR A 277 -9.34 5.41 -3.49
CA THR A 277 -10.05 5.08 -2.23
C THR A 277 -9.38 3.92 -1.49
N ILE A 278 -9.47 3.95 -0.16
CA ILE A 278 -8.98 2.86 0.69
C ILE A 278 -9.70 1.53 0.42
N PRO A 279 -11.05 1.46 0.35
CA PRO A 279 -11.73 0.21 0.02
C PRO A 279 -11.36 -0.34 -1.36
N GLY A 280 -11.21 0.53 -2.37
CA GLY A 280 -10.76 0.11 -3.69
C GLY A 280 -9.38 -0.54 -3.66
N THR A 281 -8.46 0.03 -2.89
CA THR A 281 -7.10 -0.51 -2.69
C THR A 281 -7.12 -1.90 -2.06
N ILE A 282 -8.01 -2.11 -1.06
CA ILE A 282 -8.17 -3.42 -0.41
C ILE A 282 -8.71 -4.46 -1.40
N ILE A 283 -9.70 -4.09 -2.24
CA ILE A 283 -10.23 -4.98 -3.28
C ILE A 283 -9.14 -5.30 -4.31
N GLY A 284 -8.33 -4.31 -4.72
CA GLY A 284 -7.20 -4.54 -5.60
C GLY A 284 -6.13 -5.47 -4.99
N ALA A 285 -5.85 -5.32 -3.69
CA ALA A 285 -4.95 -6.22 -2.96
C ALA A 285 -5.53 -7.64 -2.87
N LEU A 286 -6.85 -7.78 -2.70
CA LEU A 286 -7.54 -9.07 -2.77
C LEU A 286 -7.37 -9.72 -4.15
N ILE A 287 -7.55 -8.96 -5.24
CA ILE A 287 -7.34 -9.45 -6.61
C ILE A 287 -5.89 -9.94 -6.79
N MET A 288 -4.90 -9.13 -6.41
CA MET A 288 -3.49 -9.50 -6.55
C MET A 288 -3.12 -10.72 -5.69
N GLY A 289 -3.65 -10.82 -4.48
CA GLY A 289 -3.37 -11.96 -3.62
C GLY A 289 -4.07 -13.25 -4.05
N VAL A 290 -5.32 -13.16 -4.54
CA VAL A 290 -6.04 -14.30 -5.11
C VAL A 290 -5.34 -14.78 -6.38
N LEU A 291 -4.86 -13.87 -7.23
CA LEU A 291 -4.04 -14.21 -8.41
C LEU A 291 -2.79 -15.00 -7.98
N ASN A 292 -2.02 -14.47 -7.04
CA ASN A 292 -0.79 -15.10 -6.56
C ASN A 292 -1.05 -16.47 -5.95
N ASN A 293 -2.10 -16.59 -5.13
CA ASN A 293 -2.47 -17.86 -4.55
C ASN A 293 -2.91 -18.88 -5.60
N GLY A 294 -3.74 -18.46 -6.55
CA GLY A 294 -4.17 -19.31 -7.65
C GLY A 294 -3.00 -19.84 -8.46
N LEU A 295 -2.05 -18.97 -8.84
CA LEU A 295 -0.85 -19.38 -9.57
C LEU A 295 0.01 -20.38 -8.77
N VAL A 296 0.13 -20.19 -7.45
CA VAL A 296 0.83 -21.14 -6.56
C VAL A 296 0.09 -22.48 -6.51
N LEU A 297 -1.23 -22.49 -6.36
CA LEU A 297 -2.02 -23.74 -6.33
C LEU A 297 -2.00 -24.51 -7.65
N LEU A 298 -1.80 -23.80 -8.76
CA LEU A 298 -1.64 -24.38 -10.09
C LEU A 298 -0.18 -24.75 -10.40
N ASN A 299 0.72 -24.69 -9.41
CA ASN A 299 2.15 -24.98 -9.54
C ASN A 299 2.86 -24.16 -10.64
N VAL A 300 2.40 -22.93 -10.89
CA VAL A 300 3.06 -22.01 -11.81
C VAL A 300 4.36 -21.52 -11.17
N SER A 301 5.47 -21.57 -11.91
CA SER A 301 6.78 -21.19 -11.39
C SER A 301 6.81 -19.73 -10.89
N PRO A 302 7.52 -19.42 -9.79
CA PRO A 302 7.61 -18.05 -9.28
C PRO A 302 8.13 -17.04 -10.32
N TYR A 303 9.00 -17.48 -11.23
CA TYR A 303 9.53 -16.66 -12.33
C TYR A 303 8.43 -16.26 -13.32
N LEU A 304 7.54 -17.19 -13.71
CA LEU A 304 6.41 -16.88 -14.58
C LEU A 304 5.38 -16.01 -13.85
N GLN A 305 5.20 -16.19 -12.54
CA GLN A 305 4.35 -15.31 -11.73
C GLN A 305 4.84 -13.84 -11.82
N MET A 306 6.14 -13.58 -11.77
CA MET A 306 6.69 -12.24 -11.93
C MET A 306 6.35 -11.63 -13.30
N VAL A 307 6.45 -12.41 -14.38
CA VAL A 307 6.07 -11.97 -15.73
C VAL A 307 4.57 -11.63 -15.78
N LEU A 308 3.71 -12.52 -15.28
CA LEU A 308 2.27 -12.30 -15.26
C LEU A 308 1.87 -11.07 -14.44
N LYS A 309 2.49 -10.86 -13.27
CA LYS A 309 2.31 -9.65 -12.47
C LYS A 309 2.66 -8.38 -13.26
N GLY A 310 3.79 -8.38 -13.94
CA GLY A 310 4.21 -7.26 -14.79
C GLY A 310 3.17 -6.94 -15.87
N VAL A 311 2.66 -7.96 -16.56
CA VAL A 311 1.61 -7.81 -17.57
C VAL A 311 0.34 -7.22 -16.95
N VAL A 312 -0.11 -7.75 -15.82
CA VAL A 312 -1.32 -7.26 -15.12
C VAL A 312 -1.19 -5.78 -14.74
N ILE A 313 -0.03 -5.36 -14.23
CA ILE A 313 0.23 -3.95 -13.89
C ILE A 313 0.16 -3.06 -15.13
N VAL A 314 0.84 -3.43 -16.22
CA VAL A 314 0.84 -2.65 -17.46
C VAL A 314 -0.57 -2.54 -18.03
N VAL A 315 -1.33 -3.64 -18.06
CA VAL A 315 -2.72 -3.64 -18.51
C VAL A 315 -3.58 -2.74 -17.63
N ALA A 316 -3.43 -2.81 -16.31
CA ALA A 316 -4.18 -1.96 -15.38
C ALA A 316 -3.91 -0.47 -15.63
N VAL A 317 -2.65 -0.08 -15.85
CA VAL A 317 -2.26 1.30 -16.15
C VAL A 317 -2.76 1.76 -17.52
N LEU A 318 -2.70 0.91 -18.56
CA LEU A 318 -3.22 1.23 -19.89
C LEU A 318 -4.73 1.46 -19.87
N LEU A 319 -5.46 0.68 -19.07
CA LEU A 319 -6.89 0.87 -18.87
C LEU A 319 -7.20 2.13 -18.07
N ASP A 320 -6.34 2.54 -17.14
CA ASP A 320 -6.47 3.82 -16.43
C ASP A 320 -6.29 5.02 -17.38
N LYS A 321 -5.25 5.01 -18.23
CA LYS A 321 -4.96 6.12 -19.16
C LYS A 321 -6.06 6.38 -20.20
N LYS A 322 -6.84 5.36 -20.55
CA LYS A 322 -7.94 5.47 -21.52
C LYS A 322 -9.25 5.99 -20.92
N ARG A 323 -9.29 6.26 -19.61
CA ARG A 323 -10.49 6.70 -18.86
C ARG A 323 -10.50 8.20 -18.63
#